data_AF-A0A8B8KWA2-F1
#
_entry.id   AF-A0A8B8KWA2-F1
#
_cell.length_a   1.000
_cell.length_b   1.000
_cell.length_c   1.000
_cell.angle_alpha   90.00
_cell.angle_beta   90.00
_cell.angle_gamma   90.00
#
_symmetry.space_group_name_H-M   'P 1'
#
loop_
_entity.id
_entity.type
_entity.pdbx_description
1 polymer ?
#
loop_
_entity_poly.entity_id
_entity_poly.type
_entity_poly.pdbx_seq_one_letter_code
_entity_poly.pdbx_strand_id
1 'polypeptide(L)'
;MASPNTNLEKKGVFGRAWERLKALPKALKEKVLGICRLTKEIAQDDPRKVIHSLKVGLAISLVSLFYYYQPLYENFGLSAMWAVMTVVVVFEYTVGATLGKGLNRTIATLAAGALGVAAHYLASLSGDTGEPILIGVFVFIQAAIASFIRFFPKVKARYDYGMLIFILTFSLISVSGFRDDEVLLMAHKRLSTIFIGGSACVMISIFVCPVWAGEEFHYSIANKLEILGDFLEAFVREYFKISKEGESIDNKDGDSEDKKSFLEGYKKVLNSKSSDDSLANFARWEPGHGKFKFRHPWNLYLNIGGLSRQCAYRMEALNAHLNSDIQGSQEIRFTVQELCSKMCLESSKALKELGSSIRAMTKPSSSDINLANAKDAVKNLKSLLQSSLWKETDLLSIIPVVTVASLLIDIVDFTEKIADSVNDLANLTHFDTVDTDKYPKTSQSSQCECVESGPKSDNLQLVILVEESALVVSDSEKSTSDEHNIV
;
A
#
# COMPACT_ATOMS: atom_id res chain seq x y z
N MET A 1 43.74 -63.44 31.33
CA MET A 1 42.41 -64.06 31.58
C MET A 1 41.48 -62.95 32.04
N ALA A 2 40.39 -62.72 31.29
CA ALA A 2 39.26 -61.81 31.53
C ALA A 2 39.54 -60.30 31.81
N SER A 3 39.22 -59.45 30.83
CA SER A 3 38.54 -58.17 31.11
C SER A 3 37.35 -58.03 30.16
N PRO A 4 36.12 -57.74 30.63
CA PRO A 4 34.90 -57.93 29.86
C PRO A 4 34.33 -56.62 29.27
N ASN A 5 33.69 -56.80 28.12
CA ASN A 5 32.44 -56.17 27.69
C ASN A 5 32.44 -54.66 27.36
N THR A 6 32.66 -54.43 26.07
CA THR A 6 31.74 -53.70 25.18
C THR A 6 30.36 -53.37 25.78
N ASN A 7 30.17 -52.09 26.14
CA ASN A 7 28.85 -51.46 26.24
C ASN A 7 28.82 -50.27 25.27
N LEU A 8 28.75 -50.61 23.98
CA LEU A 8 28.36 -49.70 22.91
C LEU A 8 26.88 -49.96 22.63
N GLU A 9 26.03 -49.74 23.65
CA GLU A 9 24.59 -49.90 23.52
C GLU A 9 23.95 -48.63 22.98
N LYS A 10 23.62 -48.70 21.68
CA LYS A 10 22.42 -48.13 21.05
C LYS A 10 21.68 -47.06 21.88
N LYS A 11 22.08 -45.79 21.75
CA LYS A 11 21.13 -44.67 21.86
C LYS A 11 20.11 -44.83 20.73
N GLY A 12 19.08 -45.63 21.01
CA GLY A 12 18.08 -46.08 20.06
C GLY A 12 17.42 -44.91 19.36
N VAL A 13 16.97 -45.15 18.13
CA VAL A 13 16.12 -44.24 17.35
C VAL A 13 15.00 -43.64 18.21
N PHE A 14 14.52 -44.39 19.21
CA PHE A 14 13.56 -43.98 20.23
C PHE A 14 14.01 -42.83 21.15
N GLY A 15 15.26 -42.82 21.63
CA GLY A 15 15.79 -41.75 22.47
C GLY A 15 15.95 -40.43 21.71
N ARG A 16 16.35 -40.50 20.43
CA ARG A 16 16.37 -39.34 19.52
C ARG A 16 14.97 -38.84 19.16
N ALA A 17 13.99 -39.75 19.01
CA ALA A 17 12.60 -39.38 18.79
C ALA A 17 11.98 -38.71 20.02
N TRP A 18 12.27 -39.21 21.23
CA TRP A 18 11.81 -38.64 22.49
C TRP A 18 12.38 -37.24 22.77
N GLU A 19 13.66 -37.01 22.49
CA GLU A 19 14.27 -35.68 22.58
C GLU A 19 13.69 -34.70 21.55
N ARG A 20 13.39 -35.16 20.32
CA ARG A 20 12.67 -34.35 19.33
C ARG A 20 11.25 -34.00 19.81
N LEU A 21 10.57 -34.93 20.47
CA LEU A 21 9.21 -34.74 21.01
C LEU A 21 9.20 -33.75 22.19
N LYS A 22 10.25 -33.76 23.03
CA LYS A 22 10.45 -32.75 24.09
C LYS A 22 10.89 -31.38 23.58
N ALA A 23 11.53 -31.31 22.41
CA ALA A 23 11.92 -30.05 21.78
C ALA A 23 10.77 -29.36 21.03
N LEU A 24 9.74 -30.10 20.60
CA LEU A 24 8.57 -29.58 19.89
C LEU A 24 7.84 -28.45 20.65
N PRO A 25 7.53 -28.55 21.96
CA PRO A 25 6.89 -27.46 22.70
C PRO A 25 7.72 -26.19 22.77
N LYS A 26 9.06 -26.31 22.94
CA LYS A 26 9.97 -25.15 22.95
C LYS A 26 10.04 -24.48 21.59
N ALA A 27 10.18 -25.26 20.52
CA ALA A 27 10.16 -24.76 19.14
C ALA A 27 8.80 -24.14 18.77
N LEU A 28 7.69 -24.71 19.24
CA LEU A 28 6.36 -24.12 19.08
C LEU A 28 6.24 -22.80 19.85
N LYS A 29 6.73 -22.74 21.09
CA LYS A 29 6.73 -21.52 21.91
C LYS A 29 7.57 -20.41 21.26
N GLU A 30 8.76 -20.71 20.74
CA GLU A 30 9.60 -19.75 20.03
C GLU A 30 8.94 -19.26 18.74
N LYS A 31 8.30 -20.16 17.97
CA LYS A 31 7.50 -19.78 16.79
C LYS A 31 6.33 -18.89 17.16
N VAL A 32 5.59 -19.21 18.21
CA VAL A 32 4.47 -18.39 18.71
C VAL A 32 4.97 -17.03 19.18
N LEU A 33 6.10 -16.98 19.91
CA LEU A 33 6.70 -15.72 20.35
C LEU A 33 7.17 -14.87 19.16
N GLY A 34 7.77 -15.49 18.15
CA GLY A 34 8.15 -14.84 16.90
C GLY A 34 6.93 -14.26 16.16
N ILE A 35 5.84 -15.02 16.07
CA ILE A 35 4.56 -14.55 15.50
C ILE A 35 4.00 -13.39 16.33
N CYS A 36 4.06 -13.46 17.66
CA CYS A 36 3.60 -12.37 18.53
C CYS A 36 4.42 -11.09 18.34
N ARG A 37 5.75 -11.20 18.21
CA ARG A 37 6.63 -10.05 17.93
C ARG A 37 6.30 -9.43 16.58
N LEU A 38 6.20 -10.25 15.54
CA LEU A 38 5.84 -9.78 14.20
C LEU A 38 4.42 -9.17 14.16
N THR A 39 3.47 -9.74 14.90
CA THR A 39 2.12 -9.16 15.03
C THR A 39 2.16 -7.81 15.73
N LYS A 40 3.00 -7.67 16.78
CA LYS A 40 3.21 -6.41 17.48
C LYS A 40 3.84 -5.37 16.57
N GLU A 41 4.85 -5.73 15.78
CA GLU A 41 5.47 -4.86 14.78
C GLU A 41 4.45 -4.40 13.73
N ILE A 42 3.68 -5.32 13.13
CA ILE A 42 2.63 -4.96 12.16
C ILE A 42 1.58 -4.00 12.78
N ALA A 43 1.20 -4.24 14.04
CA ALA A 43 0.24 -3.41 14.75
C ALA A 43 0.79 -2.02 15.08
N GLN A 44 2.10 -1.92 15.36
CA GLN A 44 2.78 -0.66 15.61
C GLN A 44 3.02 0.13 14.32
N ASP A 45 3.34 -0.56 13.22
CA ASP A 45 3.61 0.04 11.91
C ASP A 45 2.35 0.68 11.29
N ASP A 46 1.21 -0.02 11.36
CA ASP A 46 -0.07 0.51 10.87
C ASP A 46 -1.24 0.04 11.74
N PRO A 47 -1.65 0.82 12.76
CA PRO A 47 -2.73 0.46 13.67
C PRO A 47 -4.08 0.28 12.94
N ARG A 48 -4.23 0.86 11.74
CA ARG A 48 -5.44 0.71 10.92
C ARG A 48 -5.64 -0.74 10.47
N LYS A 49 -4.57 -1.55 10.35
CA LYS A 49 -4.67 -2.99 10.04
C LYS A 49 -5.32 -3.79 11.16
N VAL A 50 -5.05 -3.42 12.42
CA VAL A 50 -5.71 -4.03 13.59
C VAL A 50 -7.18 -3.64 13.64
N ILE A 51 -7.48 -2.38 13.39
CA ILE A 51 -8.87 -1.92 13.31
C ILE A 51 -9.60 -2.64 12.17
N HIS A 52 -8.97 -2.81 11.02
CA HIS A 52 -9.54 -3.58 9.90
C HIS A 52 -9.82 -5.05 10.27
N SER A 53 -8.89 -5.76 10.91
CA SER A 53 -9.14 -7.15 11.31
C SER A 53 -10.30 -7.26 12.31
N LEU A 54 -10.44 -6.31 13.24
CA LEU A 54 -11.58 -6.22 14.13
C LEU A 54 -12.89 -5.95 13.37
N LYS A 55 -12.88 -5.07 12.36
CA LYS A 55 -14.06 -4.82 11.51
C LYS A 55 -14.53 -6.06 10.77
N VAL A 56 -13.61 -6.84 10.22
CA VAL A 56 -13.94 -8.10 9.53
C VAL A 56 -14.58 -9.07 10.53
N GLY A 57 -13.99 -9.22 11.72
CA GLY A 57 -14.57 -10.01 12.81
C GLY A 57 -15.98 -9.54 13.17
N LEU A 58 -16.17 -8.24 13.39
CA LEU A 58 -17.47 -7.64 13.68
C LEU A 58 -18.50 -7.91 12.57
N ALA A 59 -18.11 -7.78 11.30
CA ALA A 59 -18.99 -8.04 10.16
C ALA A 59 -19.41 -9.51 10.09
N ILE A 60 -18.47 -10.43 10.29
CA ILE A 60 -18.77 -11.86 10.33
C ILE A 60 -19.71 -12.17 11.50
N SER A 61 -19.41 -11.68 12.71
CA SER A 61 -20.26 -11.89 13.89
C SER A 61 -21.66 -11.33 13.70
N LEU A 62 -21.80 -10.12 13.17
CA LEU A 62 -23.08 -9.47 12.93
C LEU A 62 -23.91 -10.26 11.91
N VAL A 63 -23.32 -10.66 10.79
CA VAL A 63 -24.02 -11.46 9.76
C VAL A 63 -24.32 -12.87 10.26
N SER A 64 -23.47 -13.44 11.12
CA SER A 64 -23.71 -14.77 11.71
C SER A 64 -24.84 -14.74 12.75
N LEU A 65 -25.08 -13.61 13.41
CA LEU A 65 -26.22 -13.46 14.31
C LEU A 65 -27.57 -13.69 13.60
N PHE A 66 -27.67 -13.39 12.30
CA PHE A 66 -28.84 -13.71 11.49
C PHE A 66 -29.13 -15.22 11.43
N TYR A 67 -28.10 -16.06 11.56
CA TYR A 67 -28.26 -17.52 11.60
C TYR A 67 -28.84 -18.00 12.93
N TYR A 68 -28.51 -17.32 14.04
CA TYR A 68 -28.95 -17.71 15.38
C TYR A 68 -30.33 -17.15 15.74
N TYR A 69 -30.82 -16.14 15.03
CA TYR A 69 -32.14 -15.57 15.27
C TYR A 69 -33.23 -16.39 14.56
N GLN A 70 -34.06 -17.09 15.35
CA GLN A 70 -35.03 -18.11 14.89
C GLN A 70 -35.89 -17.68 13.68
N PRO A 71 -36.52 -16.48 13.65
CA PRO A 71 -37.32 -16.05 12.49
C PRO A 71 -36.51 -15.88 11.20
N LEU A 72 -35.21 -15.54 11.29
CA LEU A 72 -34.34 -15.38 10.13
C LEU A 72 -33.78 -16.73 9.66
N TYR A 73 -33.51 -17.65 10.59
CA TYR A 73 -33.11 -19.01 10.27
C TYR A 73 -34.22 -19.77 9.51
N GLU A 74 -35.48 -19.67 9.94
CA GLU A 74 -36.61 -20.31 9.25
C GLU A 74 -36.80 -19.77 7.83
N ASN A 75 -36.53 -18.48 7.61
CA ASN A 75 -36.65 -17.84 6.29
C ASN A 75 -35.47 -18.15 5.35
N PHE A 76 -34.23 -18.13 5.85
CA PHE A 76 -33.02 -18.21 5.01
C PHE A 76 -32.28 -19.56 5.10
N GLY A 77 -32.39 -20.31 6.19
CA GLY A 77 -31.81 -21.64 6.38
C GLY A 77 -30.33 -21.73 5.96
N LEU A 78 -30.00 -22.75 5.15
CA LEU A 78 -28.67 -22.94 4.56
C LEU A 78 -28.21 -21.78 3.67
N SER A 79 -29.11 -20.91 3.19
CA SER A 79 -28.73 -19.75 2.38
C SER A 79 -27.97 -18.69 3.18
N ALA A 80 -28.09 -18.68 4.51
CA ALA A 80 -27.35 -17.76 5.38
C ALA A 80 -25.82 -17.96 5.30
N MET A 81 -25.33 -19.16 4.93
CA MET A 81 -23.90 -19.38 4.67
C MET A 81 -23.37 -18.47 3.55
N TRP A 82 -24.20 -18.11 2.56
CA TRP A 82 -23.81 -17.19 1.49
C TRP A 82 -23.56 -15.78 1.99
N ALA A 83 -24.24 -15.34 3.05
CA ALA A 83 -24.00 -14.04 3.66
C ALA A 83 -22.62 -14.01 4.33
N VAL A 84 -22.29 -15.03 5.13
CA VAL A 84 -20.96 -15.15 5.77
C VAL A 84 -19.85 -15.27 4.73
N MET A 85 -20.02 -16.12 3.72
CA MET A 85 -19.06 -16.22 2.61
C MET A 85 -18.91 -14.89 1.89
N THR A 86 -19.99 -14.13 1.71
CA THR A 86 -19.94 -12.79 1.10
C THR A 86 -19.05 -11.86 1.90
N VAL A 87 -19.18 -11.83 3.23
CA VAL A 87 -18.31 -11.00 4.08
C VAL A 87 -16.85 -11.36 3.86
N VAL A 88 -16.51 -12.64 3.91
CA VAL A 88 -15.12 -13.12 3.76
C VAL A 88 -14.51 -12.73 2.41
N VAL A 89 -15.29 -12.72 1.33
CA VAL A 89 -14.75 -12.47 -0.02
C VAL A 89 -14.87 -11.01 -0.50
N VAL A 90 -15.76 -10.22 0.10
CA VAL A 90 -16.03 -8.83 -0.29
C VAL A 90 -15.32 -7.84 0.62
N PHE A 91 -15.21 -8.14 1.92
CA PHE A 91 -14.62 -7.20 2.87
C PHE A 91 -13.13 -7.03 2.60
N GLU A 92 -12.72 -5.81 2.28
CA GLU A 92 -11.37 -5.46 1.89
C GLU A 92 -10.81 -4.34 2.79
N TYR A 93 -9.50 -4.12 2.71
CA TYR A 93 -8.81 -3.15 3.56
C TYR A 93 -9.40 -1.74 3.45
N THR A 94 -9.68 -1.31 2.22
CA THR A 94 -10.22 0.02 1.92
C THR A 94 -11.72 -0.03 1.64
N VAL A 95 -12.39 1.11 1.89
CA VAL A 95 -13.82 1.29 1.59
C VAL A 95 -14.07 1.12 0.10
N GLY A 96 -13.26 1.75 -0.76
CA GLY A 96 -13.39 1.63 -2.22
C GLY A 96 -13.25 0.21 -2.75
N ALA A 97 -12.33 -0.59 -2.19
CA ALA A 97 -12.20 -2.00 -2.56
C ALA A 97 -13.40 -2.84 -2.13
N THR A 98 -13.93 -2.60 -0.92
CA THR A 98 -15.13 -3.28 -0.39
C THR A 98 -16.36 -2.94 -1.24
N LEU A 99 -16.58 -1.66 -1.54
CA LEU A 99 -17.64 -1.19 -2.42
C LEU A 99 -17.53 -1.80 -3.83
N GLY A 100 -16.34 -1.73 -4.43
CA GLY A 100 -16.10 -2.27 -5.77
C GLY A 100 -16.35 -3.79 -5.84
N LYS A 101 -15.86 -4.57 -4.87
CA LYS A 101 -16.14 -6.01 -4.80
C LYS A 101 -17.61 -6.31 -4.52
N GLY A 102 -18.26 -5.56 -3.63
CA GLY A 102 -19.67 -5.77 -3.28
C GLY A 102 -20.61 -5.49 -4.46
N LEU A 103 -20.38 -4.40 -5.18
CA LEU A 103 -21.11 -4.06 -6.40
C LEU A 103 -20.85 -5.09 -7.50
N ASN A 104 -19.58 -5.45 -7.74
CA ASN A 104 -19.22 -6.48 -8.71
C ASN A 104 -19.88 -7.82 -8.39
N ARG A 105 -19.94 -8.24 -7.11
CA ARG A 105 -20.62 -9.46 -6.67
C ARG A 105 -22.11 -9.39 -7.01
N THR A 106 -22.76 -8.29 -6.64
CA THR A 106 -24.21 -8.13 -6.83
C THR A 106 -24.58 -8.16 -8.31
N ILE A 107 -23.88 -7.39 -9.16
CA ILE A 107 -24.12 -7.35 -10.60
C ILE A 107 -23.84 -8.72 -11.24
N ALA A 108 -22.72 -9.35 -10.87
CA ALA A 108 -22.35 -10.67 -11.40
C ALA A 108 -23.37 -11.74 -11.00
N THR A 109 -23.81 -11.77 -9.74
CA THR A 109 -24.81 -12.73 -9.26
C THR A 109 -26.17 -12.51 -9.93
N LEU A 110 -26.61 -11.26 -10.10
CA LEU A 110 -27.85 -10.93 -10.82
C LEU A 110 -27.80 -11.39 -12.28
N ALA A 111 -26.73 -11.02 -12.99
CA ALA A 111 -26.56 -11.39 -14.40
C ALA A 111 -26.44 -12.91 -14.58
N ALA A 112 -25.66 -13.58 -13.73
CA ALA A 112 -25.52 -15.03 -13.75
C ALA A 112 -26.81 -15.75 -13.39
N GLY A 113 -27.57 -15.24 -12.43
CA GLY A 113 -28.86 -15.80 -12.05
C GLY A 113 -29.89 -15.69 -13.16
N ALA A 114 -30.02 -14.50 -13.77
CA ALA A 114 -30.92 -14.30 -14.91
C ALA A 114 -30.55 -15.21 -16.10
N LEU A 115 -29.27 -15.28 -16.45
CA LEU A 115 -28.79 -16.16 -17.52
C LEU A 115 -28.94 -17.64 -17.18
N GLY A 116 -28.71 -18.03 -15.91
CA GLY A 116 -28.87 -19.42 -15.45
C GLY A 116 -30.31 -19.90 -15.54
N VAL A 117 -31.27 -19.07 -15.12
CA VAL A 117 -32.71 -19.34 -15.28
C VAL A 117 -33.08 -19.45 -16.76
N ALA A 118 -32.57 -18.55 -17.61
CA ALA A 118 -32.80 -18.61 -19.05
C ALA A 118 -32.23 -19.88 -19.69
N ALA A 119 -31.02 -20.29 -19.28
CA ALA A 119 -30.37 -21.52 -19.75
C ALA A 119 -31.17 -22.76 -19.34
N HIS A 120 -31.66 -22.81 -18.09
CA HIS A 120 -32.51 -23.88 -17.60
C HIS A 120 -33.83 -23.96 -18.37
N TYR A 121 -34.51 -22.82 -18.57
CA TYR A 121 -35.75 -22.74 -19.34
C TYR A 121 -35.56 -23.21 -20.80
N LEU A 122 -34.43 -22.86 -21.44
CA LEU A 122 -34.14 -23.32 -22.80
C LEU A 122 -33.81 -24.82 -22.84
N ALA A 123 -33.15 -25.35 -21.82
CA ALA A 123 -32.79 -26.76 -21.76
C ALA A 123 -34.02 -27.65 -21.51
N SER A 124 -34.96 -27.21 -20.67
CA SER A 124 -36.18 -27.99 -20.36
C SER A 124 -37.11 -28.16 -21.57
N LEU A 125 -37.02 -27.29 -22.58
CA LEU A 125 -37.72 -27.46 -23.85
C LEU A 125 -37.25 -28.67 -24.67
N SER A 126 -36.11 -29.28 -24.31
CA SER A 126 -35.50 -30.39 -25.07
C SER A 126 -35.81 -31.78 -24.51
N GLY A 127 -36.68 -31.86 -23.49
CA GLY A 127 -37.09 -33.08 -22.83
C GLY A 127 -36.03 -33.72 -21.93
N ASP A 128 -36.45 -34.70 -21.14
CA ASP A 128 -35.71 -35.25 -19.98
C ASP A 128 -34.30 -35.78 -20.32
N THR A 129 -34.10 -36.26 -21.55
CA THR A 129 -32.78 -36.78 -21.99
C THR A 129 -31.87 -35.66 -22.54
N GLY A 130 -32.44 -34.64 -23.17
CA GLY A 130 -31.71 -33.55 -23.81
C GLY A 130 -31.33 -32.41 -22.84
N GLU A 131 -32.16 -32.18 -21.82
CA GLU A 131 -31.97 -31.15 -20.81
C GLU A 131 -30.59 -31.17 -20.12
N PRO A 132 -30.12 -32.30 -19.53
CA PRO A 132 -28.81 -32.32 -18.85
C PRO A 132 -27.64 -32.09 -19.82
N ILE A 133 -27.78 -32.53 -21.08
CA ILE A 133 -26.76 -32.34 -22.13
C ILE A 133 -26.66 -30.85 -22.48
N LEU A 134 -27.80 -30.18 -22.69
CA LEU A 134 -27.83 -28.74 -23.01
C LEU A 134 -27.36 -27.87 -21.86
N ILE A 135 -27.74 -28.18 -20.62
CA ILE A 135 -27.22 -27.48 -19.43
C ILE A 135 -25.69 -27.59 -19.39
N GLY A 136 -25.14 -28.79 -19.62
CA GLY A 136 -23.70 -29.01 -19.69
C GLY A 136 -23.02 -28.17 -20.78
N VAL A 137 -23.61 -28.11 -21.97
CA VAL A 137 -23.10 -27.28 -23.09
C VAL A 137 -23.16 -25.79 -22.75
N PHE A 138 -24.25 -25.30 -22.15
CA PHE A 138 -24.37 -23.90 -21.75
C PHE A 138 -23.34 -23.52 -20.69
N VAL A 139 -23.14 -24.36 -19.66
CA VAL A 139 -22.11 -24.16 -18.63
C VAL A 139 -20.72 -24.13 -19.26
N PHE A 140 -20.41 -25.04 -20.17
CA PHE A 140 -19.13 -25.08 -20.87
C PHE A 140 -18.88 -23.79 -21.67
N ILE A 141 -19.82 -23.41 -22.55
CA ILE A 141 -19.71 -22.22 -23.41
C ILE A 141 -19.54 -20.98 -22.55
N GLN A 142 -20.38 -20.83 -21.53
CA GLN A 142 -20.37 -19.69 -20.64
C GLN A 142 -19.05 -19.59 -19.87
N ALA A 143 -18.59 -20.69 -19.26
CA ALA A 143 -17.34 -20.71 -18.51
C ALA A 143 -16.14 -20.42 -19.42
N ALA A 144 -16.12 -20.94 -20.65
CA ALA A 144 -15.06 -20.69 -21.63
C ALA A 144 -15.02 -19.21 -22.05
N ILE A 145 -16.17 -18.63 -22.42
CA ILE A 145 -16.28 -17.22 -22.83
C ILE A 145 -15.88 -16.31 -21.66
N ALA A 146 -16.47 -16.50 -20.49
CA ALA A 146 -16.18 -15.69 -19.31
C ALA A 146 -14.71 -15.79 -18.88
N SER A 147 -14.12 -16.99 -18.95
CA SER A 147 -12.69 -17.18 -18.66
C SER A 147 -11.80 -16.50 -19.70
N PHE A 148 -12.18 -16.52 -20.98
CA PHE A 148 -11.44 -15.81 -22.02
C PHE A 148 -11.50 -14.29 -21.82
N ILE A 149 -12.68 -13.74 -21.47
CA ILE A 149 -12.87 -12.31 -21.20
C ILE A 149 -11.95 -11.83 -20.04
N ARG A 150 -11.64 -12.69 -19.07
CA ARG A 150 -10.73 -12.35 -17.96
C ARG A 150 -9.28 -12.09 -18.39
N PHE A 151 -8.86 -12.51 -19.58
CA PHE A 151 -7.52 -12.19 -20.08
C PHE A 151 -7.38 -10.75 -20.59
N PHE A 152 -8.48 -10.05 -20.87
CA PHE A 152 -8.41 -8.64 -21.25
C PHE A 152 -7.95 -7.78 -20.06
N PRO A 153 -6.84 -7.04 -20.15
CA PRO A 153 -6.27 -6.32 -19.01
C PRO A 153 -7.23 -5.34 -18.32
N LYS A 154 -8.08 -4.66 -19.11
CA LYS A 154 -9.10 -3.72 -18.59
C LYS A 154 -10.17 -4.42 -17.75
N VAL A 155 -10.58 -5.63 -18.17
CA VAL A 155 -11.55 -6.45 -17.43
C VAL A 155 -10.87 -7.04 -16.21
N LYS A 156 -9.66 -7.59 -16.35
CA LYS A 156 -8.89 -8.16 -15.26
C LYS A 156 -8.67 -7.17 -14.12
N ALA A 157 -8.33 -5.93 -14.44
CA ALA A 157 -8.07 -4.90 -13.43
C ALA A 157 -9.32 -4.48 -12.64
N ARG A 158 -10.51 -4.54 -13.23
CA ARG A 158 -11.74 -3.98 -12.62
C ARG A 158 -12.79 -5.00 -12.21
N TYR A 159 -12.91 -6.08 -12.96
CA TYR A 159 -14.04 -7.00 -12.92
C TYR A 159 -13.63 -8.47 -12.77
N ASP A 160 -12.35 -8.80 -12.59
CA ASP A 160 -11.91 -10.21 -12.48
C ASP A 160 -12.66 -10.99 -11.41
N TYR A 161 -12.83 -10.39 -10.23
CA TYR A 161 -13.64 -10.95 -9.15
C TYR A 161 -15.12 -11.13 -9.57
N GLY A 162 -15.70 -10.13 -10.24
CA GLY A 162 -17.07 -10.23 -10.76
C GLY A 162 -17.22 -11.36 -11.78
N MET A 163 -16.26 -11.53 -12.69
CA MET A 163 -16.25 -12.61 -13.68
C MET A 163 -16.13 -13.99 -13.02
N LEU A 164 -15.33 -14.13 -11.96
CA LEU A 164 -15.26 -15.36 -11.16
C LEU A 164 -16.60 -15.68 -10.51
N ILE A 165 -17.23 -14.70 -9.86
CA ILE A 165 -18.56 -14.87 -9.25
C ILE A 165 -19.62 -15.18 -10.31
N PHE A 166 -19.53 -14.59 -11.49
CA PHE A 166 -20.43 -14.82 -12.60
C PHE A 166 -20.35 -16.26 -13.10
N ILE A 167 -19.14 -16.78 -13.34
CA ILE A 167 -18.91 -18.19 -13.70
C ILE A 167 -19.46 -19.11 -12.60
N LEU A 168 -19.07 -18.87 -11.35
CA LEU A 168 -19.47 -19.70 -10.21
C LEU A 168 -20.99 -19.74 -10.04
N THR A 169 -21.63 -18.57 -10.08
CA THR A 169 -23.08 -18.44 -9.85
C THR A 169 -23.87 -19.07 -10.99
N PHE A 170 -23.47 -18.83 -12.25
CA PHE A 170 -24.14 -19.43 -13.41
C PHE A 170 -24.04 -20.95 -13.36
N SER A 171 -22.82 -21.49 -13.14
CA SER A 171 -22.62 -22.93 -13.04
C SER A 171 -23.42 -23.55 -11.90
N LEU A 172 -23.46 -22.89 -10.73
CA LEU A 172 -24.24 -23.38 -9.60
C LEU A 172 -25.74 -23.38 -9.91
N ILE A 173 -26.30 -22.28 -10.41
CA ILE A 173 -27.74 -22.17 -10.66
C ILE A 173 -28.19 -23.10 -11.78
N SER A 174 -27.43 -23.19 -12.87
CA SER A 174 -27.76 -24.07 -14.00
C SER A 174 -27.70 -25.55 -13.62
N VAL A 175 -26.70 -25.96 -12.82
CA VAL A 175 -26.56 -27.37 -12.38
C VAL A 175 -27.51 -27.71 -11.23
N SER A 176 -27.75 -26.80 -10.28
CA SER A 176 -28.70 -27.04 -9.19
C SER A 176 -30.13 -26.98 -9.66
N GLY A 177 -30.43 -26.16 -10.67
CA GLY A 177 -31.77 -26.01 -11.22
C GLY A 177 -32.34 -27.31 -11.78
N PHE A 178 -31.47 -28.14 -12.37
CA PHE A 178 -31.83 -29.47 -12.86
C PHE A 178 -32.38 -30.42 -11.77
N ARG A 179 -32.09 -30.16 -10.49
CA ARG A 179 -32.43 -31.08 -9.38
C ARG A 179 -33.58 -30.60 -8.50
N ASP A 180 -33.95 -29.32 -8.55
CA ASP A 180 -34.93 -28.71 -7.66
C ASP A 180 -35.90 -27.82 -8.46
N ASP A 181 -37.21 -28.13 -8.42
CA ASP A 181 -38.26 -27.38 -9.13
C ASP A 181 -38.46 -25.92 -8.63
N GLU A 182 -37.81 -25.54 -7.52
CA GLU A 182 -37.91 -24.21 -6.89
C GLU A 182 -36.68 -23.30 -7.14
N VAL A 183 -36.10 -23.34 -8.34
CA VAL A 183 -34.90 -22.58 -8.72
C VAL A 183 -35.01 -21.07 -8.43
N LEU A 184 -36.19 -20.48 -8.69
CA LEU A 184 -36.44 -19.05 -8.48
C LEU A 184 -36.44 -18.66 -6.99
N LEU A 185 -37.06 -19.48 -6.13
CA LEU A 185 -37.11 -19.23 -4.70
C LEU A 185 -35.72 -19.38 -4.08
N MET A 186 -34.95 -20.39 -4.50
CA MET A 186 -33.57 -20.57 -4.07
C MET A 186 -32.67 -19.41 -4.54
N ALA A 187 -32.81 -18.97 -5.79
CA ALA A 187 -32.04 -17.84 -6.33
C ALA A 187 -32.36 -16.53 -5.60
N HIS A 188 -33.63 -16.26 -5.29
CA HIS A 188 -34.05 -15.07 -4.56
C HIS A 188 -33.49 -15.04 -3.14
N LYS A 189 -33.54 -16.16 -2.40
CA LYS A 189 -32.94 -16.25 -1.05
C LYS A 189 -31.43 -16.04 -1.07
N ARG A 190 -30.72 -16.60 -2.06
CA ARG A 190 -29.27 -16.40 -2.23
C ARG A 190 -28.92 -14.96 -2.56
N LEU A 191 -29.65 -14.34 -3.48
CA LEU A 191 -29.43 -12.94 -3.83
C LEU A 191 -29.66 -12.02 -2.62
N SER A 192 -30.74 -12.25 -1.88
CA SER A 192 -31.09 -11.45 -0.69
C SER A 192 -30.05 -11.59 0.42
N THR A 193 -29.57 -12.80 0.70
CA THR A 193 -28.49 -13.03 1.69
C THR A 193 -27.14 -12.45 1.27
N ILE A 194 -26.81 -12.49 -0.02
CA ILE A 194 -25.62 -11.80 -0.57
C ILE A 194 -25.76 -10.29 -0.40
N PHE A 195 -26.94 -9.73 -0.66
CA PHE A 195 -27.20 -8.31 -0.48
C PHE A 195 -27.08 -7.88 0.99
N ILE A 196 -27.64 -8.66 1.92
CA ILE A 196 -27.51 -8.42 3.36
C ILE A 196 -26.02 -8.45 3.78
N GLY A 197 -25.28 -9.50 3.40
CA GLY A 197 -23.85 -9.61 3.71
C GLY A 197 -23.03 -8.46 3.12
N GLY A 198 -23.26 -8.11 1.85
CA GLY A 198 -22.58 -7.00 1.18
C GLY A 198 -22.90 -5.65 1.81
N SER A 199 -24.17 -5.40 2.16
CA SER A 199 -24.60 -4.17 2.83
C SER A 199 -23.95 -4.02 4.20
N ALA A 200 -23.86 -5.10 5.00
CA ALA A 200 -23.18 -5.10 6.28
C ALA A 200 -21.69 -4.78 6.13
N CYS A 201 -21.01 -5.32 5.11
CA CYS A 201 -19.60 -4.98 4.82
C CYS A 201 -19.44 -3.49 4.52
N VAL A 202 -20.27 -2.95 3.62
CA VAL A 202 -20.23 -1.54 3.22
C VAL A 202 -20.50 -0.63 4.41
N MET A 203 -21.53 -0.93 5.20
CA MET A 203 -21.85 -0.19 6.41
C MET A 203 -20.67 -0.18 7.39
N ILE A 204 -20.14 -1.34 7.75
CA ILE A 204 -19.06 -1.43 8.74
C ILE A 204 -17.79 -0.75 8.22
N SER A 205 -17.45 -0.93 6.94
CA SER A 205 -16.26 -0.28 6.34
C SER A 205 -16.34 1.24 6.34
N ILE A 206 -17.52 1.82 6.12
CA ILE A 206 -17.74 3.28 6.09
C ILE A 206 -17.84 3.86 7.52
N PHE A 207 -18.61 3.23 8.41
CA PHE A 207 -18.94 3.82 9.71
C PHE A 207 -17.96 3.48 10.83
N VAL A 208 -17.19 2.40 10.72
CA VAL A 208 -16.19 2.03 11.72
C VAL A 208 -14.81 2.43 11.20
N CYS A 209 -14.26 3.55 11.68
CA CYS A 209 -12.90 4.06 11.38
C CYS A 209 -12.48 3.89 9.90
N PRO A 210 -13.13 4.55 8.94
CA PRO A 210 -12.98 4.28 7.51
C PRO A 210 -11.52 4.42 7.04
N VAL A 211 -11.12 3.53 6.13
CA VAL A 211 -9.82 3.60 5.44
C VAL A 211 -10.09 3.84 3.96
N TRP A 212 -9.75 5.04 3.48
CA TRP A 212 -10.03 5.47 2.12
C TRP A 212 -8.83 5.20 1.20
N ALA A 213 -9.06 4.51 0.09
CA ALA A 213 -8.05 4.27 -0.94
C ALA A 213 -7.59 5.58 -1.60
N GLY A 214 -8.49 6.54 -1.78
CA GLY A 214 -8.14 7.85 -2.33
C GLY A 214 -7.14 8.63 -1.47
N GLU A 215 -7.33 8.60 -0.15
CA GLU A 215 -6.43 9.26 0.80
C GLU A 215 -5.07 8.55 0.85
N GLU A 216 -5.06 7.22 0.87
CA GLU A 216 -3.83 6.43 0.82
C GLU A 216 -3.06 6.69 -0.50
N PHE A 217 -3.77 6.79 -1.62
CA PHE A 217 -3.16 7.12 -2.91
C PHE A 217 -2.54 8.52 -2.91
N HIS A 218 -3.29 9.48 -2.38
CA HIS A 218 -2.86 10.86 -2.25
C HIS A 218 -1.56 10.99 -1.44
N TYR A 219 -1.54 10.40 -0.24
CA TYR A 219 -0.34 10.37 0.61
C TYR A 219 0.81 9.63 -0.06
N SER A 220 0.52 8.51 -0.73
CA SER A 220 1.52 7.74 -1.45
C SER A 220 2.19 8.55 -2.55
N ILE A 221 1.45 9.36 -3.32
CA ILE A 221 2.03 10.23 -4.35
C ILE A 221 2.92 11.30 -3.72
N ALA A 222 2.46 11.99 -2.66
CA ALA A 222 3.28 12.97 -1.95
C ALA A 222 4.61 12.37 -1.45
N ASN A 223 4.53 11.20 -0.80
CA ASN A 223 5.69 10.50 -0.26
C ASN A 223 6.67 10.04 -1.35
N LYS A 224 6.19 9.66 -2.54
CA LYS A 224 7.07 9.33 -3.65
C LYS A 224 7.91 10.53 -4.08
N LEU A 225 7.33 11.72 -4.15
CA LEU A 225 8.07 12.93 -4.53
C LEU A 225 9.13 13.29 -3.49
N GLU A 226 8.81 13.15 -2.20
CA GLU A 226 9.74 13.32 -1.09
C GLU A 226 10.93 12.34 -1.20
N ILE A 227 10.66 11.05 -1.43
CA ILE A 227 11.70 10.01 -1.65
C ILE A 227 12.64 10.36 -2.82
N LEU A 228 12.08 10.85 -3.94
CA LEU A 228 12.90 11.28 -5.09
C LEU A 228 13.79 12.49 -4.72
N GLY A 229 13.25 13.43 -3.94
CA GLY A 229 14.03 14.56 -3.42
C GLY A 229 15.17 14.11 -2.50
N ASP A 230 14.89 13.20 -1.56
CA ASP A 230 15.90 12.67 -0.64
C ASP A 230 17.03 11.95 -1.37
N PHE A 231 16.70 11.18 -2.41
CA PHE A 231 17.71 10.54 -3.25
C PHE A 231 18.67 11.56 -3.88
N LEU A 232 18.16 12.68 -4.40
CA LEU A 232 19.02 13.70 -5.04
C LEU A 232 19.96 14.38 -4.04
N GLU A 233 19.48 14.66 -2.83
CA GLU A 233 20.34 15.17 -1.75
C GLU A 233 21.41 14.17 -1.34
N ALA A 234 21.04 12.89 -1.19
CA ALA A 234 21.98 11.81 -0.87
C ALA A 234 23.00 11.60 -1.99
N PHE A 235 22.57 11.65 -3.25
CA PHE A 235 23.44 11.52 -4.41
C PHE A 235 24.52 12.60 -4.46
N VAL A 236 24.17 13.87 -4.22
CA VAL A 236 25.16 14.98 -4.20
C VAL A 236 26.21 14.74 -3.13
N ARG A 237 25.79 14.31 -1.93
CA ARG A 237 26.71 14.04 -0.82
C ARG A 237 27.67 12.92 -1.18
N GLU A 238 27.19 11.82 -1.74
CA GLU A 238 28.02 10.65 -1.99
C GLU A 238 28.90 10.82 -3.24
N TYR A 239 28.32 11.28 -4.35
CA TYR A 239 29.04 11.47 -5.60
C TYR A 239 30.17 12.49 -5.44
N PHE A 240 29.92 13.65 -4.83
CA PHE A 240 30.93 14.70 -4.75
C PHE A 240 31.86 14.61 -3.53
N LYS A 241 31.56 13.77 -2.53
CA LYS A 241 32.50 13.46 -1.44
C LYS A 241 33.68 12.63 -1.93
N ILE A 242 33.45 11.68 -2.84
CA ILE A 242 34.52 10.88 -3.45
C ILE A 242 35.53 11.75 -4.23
N SER A 243 35.15 12.96 -4.64
CA SER A 243 36.06 13.90 -5.32
C SER A 243 37.02 14.65 -4.38
N LYS A 244 36.79 14.63 -3.06
CA LYS A 244 37.55 15.42 -2.08
C LYS A 244 38.52 14.60 -1.22
N GLU A 245 38.34 13.28 -1.14
CA GLU A 245 39.13 12.41 -0.26
C GLU A 245 39.91 11.37 -1.07
N GLY A 246 41.16 11.69 -1.34
CA GLY A 246 42.24 10.72 -1.59
C GLY A 246 42.92 10.26 -0.30
N GLU A 247 42.31 10.48 0.87
CA GLU A 247 42.84 10.05 2.17
C GLU A 247 41.80 9.26 2.95
N SER A 248 42.21 8.04 3.33
CA SER A 248 41.53 7.16 4.26
C SER A 248 41.29 7.85 5.60
N ILE A 249 40.03 8.02 6.00
CA ILE A 249 39.68 8.20 7.41
C ILE A 249 38.46 7.33 7.73
N ASP A 250 38.74 6.25 8.46
CA ASP A 250 37.80 5.55 9.31
C ASP A 250 37.03 6.53 10.18
N ASN A 251 35.70 6.58 10.06
CA ASN A 251 34.82 7.05 11.14
C ASN A 251 33.42 6.44 11.04
N LYS A 252 33.25 5.36 11.82
CA LYS A 252 32.13 5.03 12.73
C LYS A 252 30.68 5.06 12.20
N ASP A 253 30.22 3.87 11.82
CA ASP A 253 29.13 3.11 12.47
C ASP A 253 28.01 3.93 13.14
N GLY A 254 27.01 4.28 12.33
CA GLY A 254 25.74 4.87 12.75
C GLY A 254 24.99 5.56 11.61
N ASP A 255 25.74 6.12 10.65
CA ASP A 255 25.23 6.97 9.55
C ASP A 255 25.25 6.25 8.18
N SER A 256 25.70 5.00 8.13
CA SER A 256 25.86 4.24 6.87
C SER A 256 24.57 3.52 6.42
N GLU A 257 23.76 3.03 7.37
CA GLU A 257 22.49 2.36 7.04
C GLU A 257 21.45 3.34 6.50
N ASP A 258 21.29 4.50 7.15
CA ASP A 258 20.33 5.53 6.72
C ASP A 258 20.69 6.07 5.33
N LYS A 259 21.96 6.36 5.05
CA LYS A 259 22.42 6.81 3.71
C LYS A 259 22.15 5.79 2.62
N LYS A 260 22.43 4.50 2.88
CA LYS A 260 22.12 3.43 1.95
C LYS A 260 20.61 3.31 1.74
N SER A 261 19.82 3.52 2.80
CA SER A 261 18.35 3.49 2.72
C SER A 261 17.78 4.62 1.83
N PHE A 262 18.33 5.83 1.87
CA PHE A 262 17.93 6.94 1.00
C PHE A 262 18.36 6.73 -0.45
N LEU A 263 19.59 6.24 -0.67
CA LEU A 263 20.09 5.91 -2.00
C LEU A 263 19.32 4.75 -2.65
N GLU A 264 18.68 3.87 -1.88
CA GLU A 264 17.82 2.81 -2.41
C GLU A 264 16.31 3.13 -2.36
N GLY A 265 15.93 4.25 -1.75
CA GLY A 265 14.53 4.63 -1.53
C GLY A 265 13.71 4.73 -2.82
N TYR A 266 14.32 5.22 -3.91
CA TYR A 266 13.65 5.36 -5.21
C TYR A 266 13.17 4.01 -5.79
N LYS A 267 13.73 2.86 -5.36
CA LYS A 267 13.27 1.53 -5.80
C LYS A 267 11.82 1.25 -5.38
N LYS A 268 11.37 1.84 -4.26
CA LYS A 268 9.95 1.80 -3.86
C LYS A 268 9.06 2.52 -4.88
N VAL A 269 9.56 3.63 -5.45
CA VAL A 269 8.87 4.38 -6.50
C VAL A 269 8.81 3.54 -7.79
N LEU A 270 9.92 2.91 -8.21
CA LEU A 270 9.97 2.07 -9.41
C LEU A 270 8.92 0.95 -9.42
N ASN A 271 8.77 0.26 -8.28
CA ASN A 271 7.87 -0.88 -8.16
C ASN A 271 6.40 -0.52 -7.84
N SER A 272 6.05 0.77 -7.87
CA SER A 272 4.74 1.27 -7.42
C SER A 272 3.59 1.13 -8.43
N LYS A 273 3.84 0.67 -9.67
CA LYS A 273 2.81 0.70 -10.73
C LYS A 273 1.53 -0.05 -10.35
N SER A 274 1.66 -1.27 -9.84
CA SER A 274 0.50 -2.10 -9.48
C SER A 274 -0.26 -1.53 -8.29
N SER A 275 0.44 -1.01 -7.27
CA SER A 275 -0.20 -0.37 -6.12
C SER A 275 -0.92 0.92 -6.52
N ASP A 276 -0.33 1.77 -7.36
CA ASP A 276 -0.97 2.99 -7.85
C ASP A 276 -2.22 2.69 -8.67
N ASP A 277 -2.13 1.75 -9.62
CA ASP A 277 -3.26 1.37 -10.48
C ASP A 277 -4.41 0.79 -9.65
N SER A 278 -4.12 -0.02 -8.62
CA SER A 278 -5.13 -0.58 -7.73
C SER A 278 -5.78 0.48 -6.83
N LEU A 279 -4.99 1.33 -6.17
CA LEU A 279 -5.50 2.42 -5.33
C LEU A 279 -6.37 3.40 -6.12
N ALA A 280 -5.93 3.81 -7.32
CA ALA A 280 -6.71 4.66 -8.20
C ALA A 280 -8.02 4.00 -8.66
N ASN A 281 -8.01 2.67 -8.86
CA ASN A 281 -9.23 1.94 -9.19
C ASN A 281 -10.20 1.89 -8.01
N PHE A 282 -9.72 1.60 -6.80
CA PHE A 282 -10.53 1.58 -5.59
C PHE A 282 -11.10 2.95 -5.25
N ALA A 283 -10.29 4.00 -5.36
CA ALA A 283 -10.71 5.38 -5.10
C ALA A 283 -11.84 5.88 -6.03
N ARG A 284 -12.03 5.26 -7.20
CA ARG A 284 -13.16 5.58 -8.10
C ARG A 284 -14.50 5.03 -7.62
N TRP A 285 -14.50 4.02 -6.76
CA TRP A 285 -15.71 3.44 -6.18
C TRP A 285 -16.17 4.20 -4.93
N GLU A 286 -15.33 5.07 -4.38
CA GLU A 286 -15.61 5.76 -3.13
C GLU A 286 -16.63 6.88 -3.32
N PRO A 287 -17.56 7.07 -2.36
CA PRO A 287 -18.31 8.31 -2.25
C PRO A 287 -17.36 9.49 -2.00
N GLY A 288 -17.86 10.72 -2.14
CA GLY A 288 -17.09 11.89 -1.71
C GLY A 288 -16.79 11.81 -0.22
N HIS A 289 -15.54 12.08 0.17
CA HIS A 289 -15.05 12.01 1.55
C HIS A 289 -13.96 13.05 1.80
N GLY A 290 -13.88 13.58 3.02
CA GLY A 290 -12.89 14.59 3.39
C GLY A 290 -12.86 15.77 2.40
N LYS A 291 -11.68 16.04 1.83
CA LYS A 291 -11.47 17.04 0.77
C LYS A 291 -11.65 16.48 -0.66
N PHE A 292 -11.88 15.18 -0.80
CA PHE A 292 -12.03 14.51 -2.08
C PHE A 292 -13.50 14.46 -2.52
N LYS A 293 -13.82 15.23 -3.58
CA LYS A 293 -15.15 15.21 -4.20
C LYS A 293 -15.42 13.89 -4.93
N PHE A 294 -16.70 13.55 -5.09
CA PHE A 294 -17.10 12.43 -5.95
C PHE A 294 -16.55 12.62 -7.38
N ARG A 295 -16.04 11.54 -8.00
CA ARG A 295 -15.32 11.58 -9.30
C ARG A 295 -14.09 12.49 -9.30
N HIS A 296 -13.34 12.50 -8.19
CA HIS A 296 -12.04 13.14 -8.09
C HIS A 296 -11.10 12.74 -9.26
N PRO A 297 -10.23 13.63 -9.77
CA PRO A 297 -9.39 13.38 -10.94
C PRO A 297 -8.19 12.45 -10.66
N TRP A 298 -8.45 11.21 -10.25
CA TRP A 298 -7.41 10.18 -9.96
C TRP A 298 -6.50 9.87 -11.15
N ASN A 299 -6.89 10.22 -12.38
CA ASN A 299 -6.03 10.12 -13.56
C ASN A 299 -4.81 11.04 -13.48
N LEU A 300 -4.93 12.22 -12.87
CA LEU A 300 -3.79 13.13 -12.69
C LEU A 300 -2.79 12.57 -11.69
N TYR A 301 -3.26 11.94 -10.60
CA TYR A 301 -2.39 11.22 -9.66
C TYR A 301 -1.64 10.06 -10.35
N LEU A 302 -2.32 9.30 -11.22
CA LEU A 302 -1.67 8.26 -12.02
C LEU A 302 -0.63 8.82 -12.99
N ASN A 303 -0.88 10.00 -13.57
CA ASN A 303 0.08 10.70 -14.41
C ASN A 303 1.32 11.12 -13.62
N ILE A 304 1.12 11.76 -12.46
CA ILE A 304 2.21 12.13 -11.54
C ILE A 304 3.02 10.90 -11.14
N GLY A 305 2.37 9.82 -10.68
CA GLY A 305 3.07 8.57 -10.34
C GLY A 305 3.80 7.94 -11.54
N GLY A 306 3.28 8.09 -12.76
CA GLY A 306 3.94 7.70 -14.00
C GLY A 306 5.22 8.48 -14.27
N LEU A 307 5.18 9.81 -14.11
CA LEU A 307 6.34 10.69 -14.24
C LEU A 307 7.36 10.45 -13.13
N SER A 308 6.92 10.27 -11.88
CA SER A 308 7.79 9.92 -10.75
C SER A 308 8.56 8.62 -11.00
N ARG A 309 7.92 7.60 -11.60
CA ARG A 309 8.60 6.37 -12.02
C ARG A 309 9.64 6.60 -13.11
N GLN A 310 9.32 7.42 -14.11
CA GLN A 310 10.29 7.77 -15.17
C GLN A 310 11.51 8.50 -14.61
N CYS A 311 11.28 9.43 -13.68
CA CYS A 311 12.35 10.08 -12.92
C CYS A 311 13.17 9.06 -12.13
N ALA A 312 12.53 8.14 -11.42
CA ALA A 312 13.21 7.08 -10.67
C ALA A 312 14.07 6.15 -11.56
N TYR A 313 13.69 5.89 -12.82
CA TYR A 313 14.54 5.14 -13.75
C TYR A 313 15.84 5.89 -14.07
N ARG A 314 15.80 7.22 -14.15
CA ARG A 314 17.02 8.04 -14.30
C ARG A 314 17.86 8.00 -13.03
N MET A 315 17.24 7.96 -11.86
CA MET A 315 17.92 7.80 -10.57
C MET A 315 18.61 6.45 -10.43
N GLU A 316 18.01 5.36 -10.91
CA GLU A 316 18.68 4.03 -10.96
C GLU A 316 19.95 4.09 -11.82
N ALA A 317 19.85 4.66 -13.03
CA ALA A 317 21.01 4.84 -13.89
C ALA A 317 22.08 5.72 -13.23
N LEU A 318 21.67 6.78 -12.55
CA LEU A 318 22.56 7.68 -11.83
C LEU A 318 23.26 6.99 -10.64
N ASN A 319 22.52 6.16 -9.90
CA ASN A 319 23.03 5.37 -8.79
C ASN A 319 24.05 4.31 -9.24
N ALA A 320 23.88 3.74 -10.45
CA ALA A 320 24.87 2.83 -11.01
C ALA A 320 26.25 3.50 -11.21
N HIS A 321 26.29 4.82 -11.45
CA HIS A 321 27.52 5.60 -11.58
C HIS A 321 28.18 5.96 -10.23
N LEU A 322 27.52 5.73 -9.09
CA LEU A 322 28.16 5.84 -7.77
C LEU A 322 29.11 4.66 -7.50
N ASN A 323 28.76 3.46 -7.98
CA ASN A 323 29.44 2.21 -7.66
C ASN A 323 30.44 1.75 -8.74
N SER A 324 30.56 2.48 -9.85
CA SER A 324 31.47 2.10 -10.94
C SER A 324 32.90 2.61 -10.69
N ASP A 325 33.89 1.72 -10.73
CA ASP A 325 35.33 2.03 -10.68
C ASP A 325 35.82 2.97 -11.81
N ILE A 326 34.95 3.24 -12.79
CA ILE A 326 35.19 4.13 -13.92
C ILE A 326 34.79 5.56 -13.52
N GLN A 327 35.48 6.13 -12.54
CA GLN A 327 35.38 7.56 -12.27
C GLN A 327 36.17 8.31 -13.35
N GLY A 328 35.46 9.13 -14.13
CA GLY A 328 36.07 9.99 -15.14
C GLY A 328 37.11 10.95 -14.56
N SER A 329 37.76 11.75 -15.42
CA SER A 329 38.81 12.68 -14.98
C SER A 329 38.33 13.57 -13.81
N GLN A 330 39.10 13.59 -12.71
CA GLN A 330 38.78 14.38 -11.51
C GLN A 330 38.66 15.88 -11.82
N GLU A 331 39.49 16.39 -12.74
CA GLU A 331 39.49 17.78 -13.18
C GLU A 331 38.17 18.16 -13.87
N ILE A 332 37.68 17.27 -14.72
CA ILE A 332 36.41 17.42 -15.41
C ILE A 332 35.25 17.38 -14.41
N ARG A 333 35.31 16.44 -13.46
CA ARG A 333 34.28 16.29 -12.42
C ARG A 333 34.17 17.55 -11.55
N PHE A 334 35.30 18.12 -11.15
CA PHE A 334 35.35 19.37 -10.38
C PHE A 334 34.75 20.54 -11.16
N THR A 335 34.99 20.59 -12.47
CA THR A 335 34.46 21.64 -13.34
C THR A 335 32.93 21.63 -13.42
N VAL A 336 32.31 20.44 -13.51
CA VAL A 336 30.84 20.33 -13.58
C VAL A 336 30.17 20.23 -12.21
N GLN A 337 30.95 20.01 -11.15
CA GLN A 337 30.46 19.69 -9.81
C GLN A 337 29.48 20.74 -9.27
N GLU A 338 29.82 22.02 -9.38
CA GLU A 338 28.98 23.09 -8.86
C GLU A 338 27.60 23.12 -9.53
N LEU A 339 27.59 23.04 -10.86
CA LEU A 339 26.35 23.07 -11.67
C LEU A 339 25.51 21.82 -11.46
N CYS A 340 26.12 20.63 -11.46
CA CYS A 340 25.43 19.37 -11.19
C CYS A 340 24.87 19.33 -9.76
N SER A 341 25.64 19.80 -8.76
CA SER A 341 25.16 19.90 -7.38
C SER A 341 23.98 20.85 -7.26
N LYS A 342 24.05 22.01 -7.93
CA LYS A 342 22.95 22.98 -7.96
C LYS A 342 21.70 22.37 -8.60
N MET A 343 21.82 21.66 -9.72
CA MET A 343 20.70 20.98 -10.37
C MET A 343 20.01 19.98 -9.43
N CYS A 344 20.79 19.13 -8.75
CA CYS A 344 20.25 18.15 -7.80
C CYS A 344 19.56 18.80 -6.60
N LEU A 345 20.20 19.78 -5.97
CA LEU A 345 19.67 20.43 -4.77
C LEU A 345 18.40 21.22 -5.05
N GLU A 346 18.38 21.98 -6.14
CA GLU A 346 17.19 22.75 -6.54
C GLU A 346 16.05 21.82 -6.99
N SER A 347 16.35 20.75 -7.73
CA SER A 347 15.33 19.74 -8.09
C SER A 347 14.80 18.99 -6.87
N SER A 348 15.65 18.69 -5.89
CA SER A 348 15.25 18.06 -4.63
C SER A 348 14.27 18.96 -3.85
N LYS A 349 14.62 20.23 -3.66
CA LYS A 349 13.73 21.22 -3.02
C LYS A 349 12.41 21.32 -3.76
N ALA A 350 12.42 21.38 -5.09
CA ALA A 350 11.20 21.42 -5.89
C ALA A 350 10.33 20.17 -5.67
N LEU A 351 10.91 18.96 -5.73
CA LEU A 351 10.17 17.71 -5.52
C LEU A 351 9.58 17.60 -4.10
N LYS A 352 10.34 17.98 -3.06
CA LYS A 352 9.89 17.98 -1.66
C LYS A 352 8.76 18.99 -1.43
N GLU A 353 8.87 20.18 -2.02
CA GLU A 353 7.82 21.19 -1.98
C GLU A 353 6.55 20.70 -2.69
N LEU A 354 6.67 20.11 -3.88
CA LEU A 354 5.54 19.52 -4.60
C LEU A 354 4.87 18.40 -3.79
N GLY A 355 5.67 17.53 -3.15
CA GLY A 355 5.16 16.51 -2.23
C GLY A 355 4.39 17.11 -1.05
N SER A 356 4.93 18.16 -0.44
CA SER A 356 4.31 18.88 0.67
C SER A 356 3.03 19.59 0.26
N SER A 357 3.02 20.23 -0.91
CA SER A 357 1.87 20.88 -1.54
C SER A 357 0.74 19.88 -1.81
N ILE A 358 1.06 18.70 -2.37
CA ILE A 358 0.07 17.63 -2.52
C ILE A 358 -0.45 17.25 -1.14
N ARG A 359 0.42 16.88 -0.20
CA ARG A 359 0.05 16.41 1.16
C ARG A 359 -0.85 17.40 1.90
N ALA A 360 -0.61 18.70 1.76
CA ALA A 360 -1.40 19.76 2.38
C ALA A 360 -2.65 20.16 1.55
N MET A 361 -2.73 19.75 0.29
CA MET A 361 -3.67 20.26 -0.72
C MET A 361 -3.63 21.78 -0.87
N THR A 362 -2.41 22.32 -0.92
CA THR A 362 -2.15 23.76 -1.08
C THR A 362 -1.43 24.02 -2.38
N LYS A 363 -1.60 25.20 -2.98
CA LYS A 363 -0.86 25.53 -4.20
C LYS A 363 0.65 25.54 -3.93
N PRO A 364 1.48 24.95 -4.82
CA PRO A 364 2.92 25.01 -4.66
C PRO A 364 3.38 26.44 -4.95
N SER A 365 4.07 27.07 -4.00
CA SER A 365 4.43 28.50 -4.08
C SER A 365 5.91 28.73 -4.38
N SER A 366 6.77 27.81 -3.93
CA SER A 366 8.23 27.95 -4.05
C SER A 366 8.87 26.98 -5.06
N SER A 367 8.13 25.97 -5.54
CA SER A 367 8.63 24.99 -6.51
C SER A 367 9.07 25.64 -7.82
N ASP A 368 8.37 26.69 -8.27
CA ASP A 368 8.66 27.38 -9.53
C ASP A 368 10.01 28.11 -9.48
N ILE A 369 10.36 28.68 -8.32
CA ILE A 369 11.64 29.35 -8.10
C ILE A 369 12.77 28.34 -8.15
N ASN A 370 12.64 27.24 -7.41
CA ASN A 370 13.63 26.16 -7.40
C ASN A 370 13.79 25.55 -8.80
N LEU A 371 12.69 25.37 -9.53
CA LEU A 371 12.72 24.86 -10.90
C LEU A 371 13.40 25.82 -11.87
N ALA A 372 13.16 27.13 -11.75
CA ALA A 372 13.86 28.14 -12.54
C ALA A 372 15.37 28.10 -12.29
N ASN A 373 15.79 28.01 -11.02
CA ASN A 373 17.19 27.89 -10.64
C ASN A 373 17.85 26.62 -11.21
N ALA A 374 17.14 25.49 -11.18
CA ALA A 374 17.61 24.23 -11.75
C ALA A 374 17.79 24.34 -13.27
N LYS A 375 16.83 24.96 -13.98
CA LYS A 375 16.91 25.21 -15.43
C LYS A 375 18.04 26.15 -15.82
N ASP A 376 18.31 27.17 -15.02
CA ASP A 376 19.44 28.06 -15.29
C ASP A 376 20.77 27.34 -15.09
N ALA A 377 20.87 26.44 -14.09
CA ALA A 377 22.02 25.56 -13.96
C ALA A 377 22.18 24.61 -15.17
N VAL A 378 21.07 24.08 -15.72
CA VAL A 378 21.09 23.30 -16.98
C VAL A 378 21.64 24.11 -18.15
N LYS A 379 21.20 25.36 -18.34
CA LYS A 379 21.68 26.24 -19.42
C LYS A 379 23.18 26.50 -19.29
N ASN A 380 23.63 26.82 -18.09
CA ASN A 380 25.05 27.06 -17.81
C ASN A 380 25.87 25.80 -18.05
N LEU A 381 25.39 24.62 -17.62
CA LEU A 381 26.05 23.35 -17.85
C LEU A 381 26.16 23.03 -19.35
N LYS A 382 25.08 23.23 -20.12
CA LYS A 382 25.09 23.07 -21.59
C LYS A 382 26.13 23.99 -22.24
N SER A 383 26.20 25.26 -21.83
CA SER A 383 27.22 26.19 -22.35
C SER A 383 28.65 25.76 -21.98
N LEU A 384 28.85 25.25 -20.76
CA LEU A 384 30.14 24.76 -20.29
C LEU A 384 30.58 23.51 -21.06
N LEU A 385 29.66 22.59 -21.35
CA LEU A 385 29.91 21.40 -22.16
C LEU A 385 30.22 21.74 -23.63
N GLN A 386 29.67 22.84 -24.15
CA GLN A 386 29.94 23.32 -25.51
C GLN A 386 31.21 24.17 -25.64
N SER A 387 31.79 24.60 -24.51
CA SER A 387 33.04 25.37 -24.48
C SER A 387 34.24 24.50 -24.87
N SER A 388 35.35 25.13 -25.28
CA SER A 388 36.55 24.45 -25.80
C SER A 388 37.29 23.54 -24.81
N LEU A 389 36.80 23.42 -23.57
CA LEU A 389 37.41 22.63 -22.49
C LEU A 389 37.49 21.12 -22.77
N TRP A 390 36.62 20.60 -23.64
CA TRP A 390 36.42 19.16 -23.85
C TRP A 390 37.07 18.62 -25.13
N LYS A 391 37.73 19.48 -25.91
CA LYS A 391 38.31 19.12 -27.21
C LYS A 391 39.65 18.40 -27.12
N GLU A 392 40.33 18.47 -25.97
CA GLU A 392 41.68 17.93 -25.77
C GLU A 392 41.74 16.74 -24.79
N THR A 393 40.62 16.31 -24.22
CA THR A 393 40.58 15.24 -23.21
C THR A 393 40.20 13.89 -23.81
N ASP A 394 40.73 12.81 -23.24
CA ASP A 394 40.43 11.45 -23.69
C ASP A 394 38.93 11.13 -23.54
N LEU A 395 38.33 10.65 -24.63
CA LEU A 395 36.89 10.45 -24.78
C LEU A 395 36.36 9.43 -23.76
N LEU A 396 37.15 8.41 -23.42
CA LEU A 396 36.80 7.40 -22.41
C LEU A 396 36.70 7.98 -21.00
N SER A 397 37.47 9.03 -20.69
CA SER A 397 37.45 9.72 -19.38
C SER A 397 36.29 10.72 -19.23
N ILE A 398 35.74 11.19 -20.36
CA ILE A 398 34.65 12.18 -20.44
C ILE A 398 33.28 11.51 -20.33
N ILE A 399 33.12 10.33 -20.95
CA ILE A 399 31.82 9.65 -21.09
C ILE A 399 31.07 9.51 -19.75
N PRO A 400 31.67 9.06 -18.64
CA PRO A 400 30.95 8.91 -17.37
C PRO A 400 30.42 10.25 -16.84
N VAL A 401 31.21 11.33 -16.94
CA VAL A 401 30.82 12.64 -16.42
C VAL A 401 29.71 13.26 -17.27
N VAL A 402 29.81 13.15 -18.60
CA VAL A 402 28.75 13.61 -19.51
C VAL A 402 27.47 12.80 -19.35
N THR A 403 27.58 11.50 -19.09
CA THR A 403 26.41 10.64 -18.83
C THR A 403 25.70 11.08 -17.56
N VAL A 404 26.44 11.30 -16.47
CA VAL A 404 25.88 11.85 -15.22
C VAL A 404 25.21 13.22 -15.46
N ALA A 405 25.89 14.13 -16.15
CA ALA A 405 25.33 15.44 -16.52
C ALA A 405 24.02 15.29 -17.33
N SER A 406 23.99 14.41 -18.33
CA SER A 406 22.79 14.15 -19.14
C SER A 406 21.64 13.57 -18.33
N LEU A 407 21.91 12.61 -17.42
CA LEU A 407 20.89 12.04 -16.54
C LEU A 407 20.32 13.09 -15.60
N LEU A 408 21.14 14.00 -15.09
CA LEU A 408 20.68 15.11 -14.25
C LEU A 408 19.83 16.11 -15.03
N ILE A 409 20.16 16.39 -16.29
CA ILE A 409 19.31 17.23 -17.17
C ILE A 409 17.94 16.56 -17.34
N ASP A 410 17.90 15.26 -17.64
CA ASP A 410 16.64 14.52 -17.75
C ASP A 410 15.82 14.57 -16.46
N ILE A 411 16.47 14.50 -15.29
CA ILE A 411 15.79 14.60 -13.98
C ILE A 411 15.17 15.99 -13.79
N VAL A 412 15.85 17.06 -14.19
CA VAL A 412 15.27 18.43 -14.15
C VAL A 412 14.04 18.50 -15.06
N ASP A 413 14.11 17.96 -16.27
CA ASP A 413 12.99 17.93 -17.22
C ASP A 413 11.80 17.11 -16.69
N PHE A 414 12.06 16.01 -15.96
CA PHE A 414 10.99 15.26 -15.29
C PHE A 414 10.41 16.01 -14.10
N THR A 415 11.24 16.72 -13.34
CA THR A 415 10.78 17.55 -12.21
C THR A 415 9.84 18.65 -12.69
N GLU A 416 10.13 19.27 -13.83
CA GLU A 416 9.23 20.20 -14.51
C GLU A 416 7.89 19.55 -14.87
N LYS A 417 7.91 18.42 -15.58
CA LYS A 417 6.66 17.73 -15.99
C LYS A 417 5.80 17.32 -14.78
N ILE A 418 6.45 16.95 -13.67
CA ILE A 418 5.77 16.65 -12.41
C ILE A 418 5.16 17.94 -11.85
N ALA A 419 5.91 19.04 -11.80
CA ALA A 419 5.41 20.34 -11.34
C ALA A 419 4.18 20.79 -12.13
N ASP A 420 4.23 20.71 -13.47
CA ASP A 420 3.10 21.03 -14.35
C ASP A 420 1.87 20.17 -14.02
N SER A 421 2.06 18.86 -13.87
CA SER A 421 0.97 17.94 -13.52
C SER A 421 0.38 18.19 -12.14
N VAL A 422 1.19 18.63 -11.17
CA VAL A 422 0.75 19.01 -9.83
C VAL A 422 0.00 20.34 -9.86
N ASN A 423 0.46 21.31 -10.66
CA ASN A 423 -0.23 22.57 -10.89
C ASN A 423 -1.60 22.36 -11.56
N ASP A 424 -1.68 21.49 -12.56
CA ASP A 424 -2.95 21.09 -13.18
C ASP A 424 -3.91 20.46 -12.17
N LEU A 425 -3.38 19.58 -11.31
CA LEU A 425 -4.15 18.97 -10.23
C LEU A 425 -4.65 20.03 -9.24
N ALA A 426 -3.79 20.93 -8.78
CA ALA A 426 -4.11 21.99 -7.85
C ALA A 426 -5.19 22.94 -8.41
N ASN A 427 -5.10 23.28 -9.70
CA ASN A 427 -6.07 24.11 -10.40
C ASN A 427 -7.43 23.42 -10.54
N LEU A 428 -7.44 22.13 -10.94
CA LEU A 428 -8.67 21.38 -11.16
C LEU A 428 -9.41 21.06 -9.86
N THR A 429 -8.67 20.90 -8.75
CA THR A 429 -9.23 20.52 -7.45
C THR A 429 -9.41 21.69 -6.49
N HIS A 430 -9.03 22.90 -6.90
CA HIS A 430 -9.07 24.13 -6.12
C HIS A 430 -8.29 24.01 -4.81
N PHE A 431 -7.00 23.65 -4.90
CA PHE A 431 -6.10 23.68 -3.75
C PHE A 431 -6.10 25.07 -3.11
N ASP A 432 -6.03 25.09 -1.78
CA ASP A 432 -6.05 26.30 -0.98
C ASP A 432 -4.79 27.14 -1.28
N THR A 433 -4.94 28.46 -1.35
CA THR A 433 -3.81 29.38 -1.31
C THR A 433 -3.38 29.55 0.14
N VAL A 434 -2.12 29.28 0.46
CA VAL A 434 -1.59 29.59 1.78
C VAL A 434 -1.41 31.10 1.87
N ASP A 435 -2.28 31.77 2.62
CA ASP A 435 -2.07 33.17 3.00
C ASP A 435 -0.95 33.23 4.03
N THR A 436 0.26 33.60 3.59
CA THR A 436 1.46 33.74 4.44
C THR A 436 1.40 34.98 5.37
N ASP A 437 0.21 35.46 5.74
CA ASP A 437 0.01 36.72 6.48
C ASP A 437 -0.70 36.58 7.84
N LYS A 438 -0.87 35.37 8.38
CA LYS A 438 -1.40 35.18 9.75
C LYS A 438 -0.38 34.54 10.68
N TYR A 439 0.69 35.28 10.97
CA TYR A 439 1.29 35.22 12.29
C TYR A 439 0.38 35.96 13.28
N PRO A 440 0.01 35.39 14.44
CA PRO A 440 -0.75 36.12 15.43
C PRO A 440 0.17 37.17 16.07
N LYS A 441 -0.10 38.44 15.78
CA LYS A 441 0.46 39.55 16.55
C LYS A 441 -0.14 39.49 17.96
N THR A 442 0.69 39.14 18.93
CA THR A 442 0.49 39.50 20.32
C THR A 442 0.37 41.03 20.42
N SER A 443 -0.74 41.56 20.93
CA SER A 443 -0.81 42.75 21.81
C SER A 443 -2.25 43.17 22.15
N GLN A 444 -2.51 43.18 23.46
CA GLN A 444 -3.21 44.22 24.24
C GLN A 444 -4.74 44.38 24.16
N SER A 445 -5.36 43.88 25.24
CA SER A 445 -6.51 44.40 25.99
C SER A 445 -6.98 45.83 25.68
N SER A 446 -8.29 45.99 25.44
CA SER A 446 -9.14 47.01 26.10
C SER A 446 -10.64 46.64 26.07
N GLN A 447 -11.11 46.26 27.26
CA GLN A 447 -12.41 46.46 27.94
C GLN A 447 -13.66 46.97 27.19
N CYS A 448 -14.78 46.23 27.38
CA CYS A 448 -16.16 46.65 27.75
C CYS A 448 -17.08 45.44 27.50
N GLU A 449 -18.12 45.08 28.25
CA GLU A 449 -18.71 45.43 29.55
C GLU A 449 -19.75 44.30 29.83
N CYS A 450 -19.99 43.96 31.10
CA CYS A 450 -20.77 42.81 31.56
C CYS A 450 -22.29 42.94 31.36
N VAL A 451 -22.97 41.83 31.03
CA VAL A 451 -24.31 41.50 31.56
C VAL A 451 -24.39 39.99 31.84
N GLU A 452 -24.67 39.65 33.11
CA GLU A 452 -24.95 38.30 33.62
C GLU A 452 -26.37 37.81 33.25
N SER A 453 -26.51 36.51 32.98
CA SER A 453 -27.49 35.63 33.67
C SER A 453 -27.33 34.18 33.19
N GLY A 454 -26.92 33.28 34.09
CA GLY A 454 -27.02 31.81 33.92
C GLY A 454 -28.44 31.29 34.22
N PRO A 455 -28.68 29.96 34.41
CA PRO A 455 -27.68 28.94 34.77
C PRO A 455 -27.74 27.56 34.07
N LYS A 456 -26.57 26.90 34.09
CA LYS A 456 -26.26 25.48 34.37
C LYS A 456 -26.99 24.35 33.59
N SER A 457 -26.21 23.63 32.79
CA SER A 457 -26.33 22.18 32.62
C SER A 457 -24.95 21.53 32.69
N ASP A 458 -24.84 20.49 33.49
CA ASP A 458 -23.60 19.80 33.89
C ASP A 458 -22.85 19.15 32.72
N ASN A 459 -21.57 19.48 32.56
CA ASN A 459 -20.64 18.74 31.72
C ASN A 459 -19.96 17.65 32.56
N LEU A 460 -20.29 16.39 32.31
CA LEU A 460 -19.54 15.24 32.79
C LEU A 460 -18.17 15.18 32.10
N GLN A 461 -17.10 15.53 32.81
CA GLN A 461 -15.73 15.20 32.46
C GLN A 461 -15.46 13.74 32.89
N LEU A 462 -15.45 12.81 31.94
CA LEU A 462 -15.00 11.43 32.18
C LEU A 462 -13.46 11.40 32.13
N VAL A 463 -12.83 11.48 33.29
CA VAL A 463 -11.40 11.22 33.49
C VAL A 463 -11.21 9.70 33.52
N ILE A 464 -10.56 9.12 32.51
CA ILE A 464 -10.13 7.72 32.54
C ILE A 464 -8.78 7.67 33.28
N LEU A 465 -8.82 7.26 34.54
CA LEU A 465 -7.65 6.81 35.29
C LEU A 465 -7.26 5.42 34.76
N VAL A 466 -6.06 5.32 34.18
CA VAL A 466 -5.44 4.02 33.87
C VAL A 466 -4.70 3.58 35.13
N GLU A 467 -5.30 2.65 35.87
CA GLU A 467 -4.70 1.99 37.02
C GLU A 467 -3.75 0.88 36.51
N GLU A 468 -2.46 1.08 36.72
CA GLU A 468 -1.41 0.13 36.34
C GLU A 468 -1.35 -0.99 37.38
N SER A 469 -2.07 -2.09 37.13
CA SER A 469 -2.04 -3.27 38.01
C SER A 469 -0.72 -4.04 37.82
N ALA A 470 0.20 -3.81 38.76
CA ALA A 470 1.41 -4.59 38.98
C ALA A 470 1.07 -6.04 39.34
N LEU A 471 1.57 -7.00 38.56
CA LEU A 471 1.60 -8.41 38.96
C LEU A 471 2.93 -8.72 39.63
N VAL A 472 2.81 -8.92 40.95
CA VAL A 472 3.78 -9.51 41.86
C VAL A 472 4.19 -10.90 41.37
N VAL A 473 5.49 -11.13 41.16
CA VAL A 473 6.08 -12.46 41.20
C VAL A 473 7.03 -12.48 42.40
N SER A 474 6.71 -13.37 43.33
CA SER A 474 7.39 -13.61 44.59
C SER A 474 8.77 -14.22 44.40
N ASP A 475 9.76 -13.61 45.06
CA ASP A 475 11.04 -14.24 45.39
C ASP A 475 10.85 -15.38 46.38
N SER A 476 11.50 -16.51 46.12
CA SER A 476 11.96 -17.42 47.16
C SER A 476 13.32 -18.01 46.80
N GLU A 477 14.31 -17.52 47.55
CA GLU A 477 15.68 -17.95 47.78
C GLU A 477 16.02 -19.44 47.49
N LYS A 478 17.19 -19.70 46.90
CA LYS A 478 18.37 -20.11 47.70
C LYS A 478 19.69 -20.04 46.92
N SER A 479 20.64 -19.39 47.57
CA SER A 479 22.06 -19.33 47.31
C SER A 479 22.74 -20.70 47.24
N THR A 480 23.69 -20.84 46.31
CA THR A 480 25.04 -21.35 46.62
C THR A 480 26.00 -20.83 45.56
N SER A 481 26.84 -19.90 46.00
CA SER A 481 28.16 -19.61 45.47
C SER A 481 29.00 -20.88 45.40
N ASP A 482 29.73 -21.08 44.32
CA ASP A 482 31.09 -21.62 44.37
C ASP A 482 31.87 -21.18 43.11
N GLU A 483 32.95 -20.46 43.38
CA GLU A 483 34.09 -20.27 42.49
C GLU A 483 34.67 -21.62 42.09
N HIS A 484 35.14 -21.79 40.84
CA HIS A 484 36.46 -22.39 40.58
C HIS A 484 36.97 -22.14 39.15
N ASN A 485 38.14 -21.50 39.15
CA ASN A 485 39.26 -21.47 38.22
C ASN A 485 39.31 -22.43 37.00
N ILE A 486 39.79 -21.85 35.88
CA ILE A 486 40.93 -22.27 35.03
C ILE A 486 41.08 -23.78 34.74
N VAL A 487 40.88 -24.18 33.47
CA VAL A 487 41.91 -24.58 32.46
C VAL A 487 41.28 -24.49 31.08
#